data_AF-A0A947VN39-F1
#
_entry.id   AF-A0A947VN39-F1
#
_cell.length_a   1.000
_cell.length_b   1.000
_cell.length_c   1.000
_cell.angle_alpha   90.00
_cell.angle_beta   90.00
_cell.angle_gamma   90.00
#
_symmetry.space_group_name_H-M   'P 1'
#
loop_
_entity.id
_entity.type
_entity.pdbx_description
1 polymer ?
#
loop_
_entity_poly.entity_id
_entity_poly.type
_entity_poly.pdbx_seq_one_letter_code
_entity_poly.pdbx_strand_id
1 'polypeptide(L)'
;MKKLKNYIYNPFAFIVPWMMFLLYPLVGVLKYNYMTHVSSIYNPVALLLSFSYKVYKPIFLLFSLVIIVAWIKRFIDEKVSREHTVALIVVALTSAIVNFIAGWLLDFDIYYYPNYLYSTYGVRPEDLRFISTANYIVFGLIAGLIFVVVSRTLKKGIAGVWITDINIVLTTLGIVILLLLSLYPFSNIRTLLRIPKGDYETKIGWRYVYIESLSNIVPEDAKIIHPPQGSKWPEVGNQPIIRYFLFPRILISGALINDQAFVEEIGEAYFPYVTEPPWPEINRAKKTIIFNEEDKVTYEELETISDKVDIVIYKIIFK
;
A
#
# COMPACT_ATOMS: atom_id res chain seq x y z
N MET A 1 22.17 -32.97 -7.10
CA MET A 1 20.82 -33.49 -6.76
C MET A 1 20.61 -33.86 -5.29
N LYS A 2 21.53 -34.59 -4.61
CA LYS A 2 21.31 -35.07 -3.22
C LYS A 2 21.08 -33.94 -2.19
N LYS A 3 21.81 -32.82 -2.28
CA LYS A 3 21.61 -31.62 -1.43
C LYS A 3 20.23 -30.98 -1.60
N LEU A 4 19.77 -30.83 -2.85
CA LEU A 4 18.43 -30.30 -3.16
C LEU A 4 17.32 -31.22 -2.63
N LYS A 5 17.53 -32.54 -2.71
CA LYS A 5 16.64 -33.52 -2.09
C LYS A 5 16.61 -33.34 -0.57
N ASN A 6 17.74 -33.24 0.11
CA ASN A 6 17.73 -33.02 1.56
C ASN A 6 17.05 -31.70 1.96
N TYR A 7 17.18 -30.64 1.15
CA TYR A 7 16.51 -29.37 1.39
C TYR A 7 14.98 -29.49 1.27
N ILE A 8 14.48 -30.08 0.18
CA ILE A 8 13.03 -30.30 -0.05
C ILE A 8 12.39 -31.16 1.05
N TYR A 9 13.17 -32.04 1.68
CA TYR A 9 12.68 -32.94 2.73
C TYR A 9 12.86 -32.38 4.14
N ASN A 10 13.38 -31.16 4.29
CA ASN A 10 13.49 -30.50 5.58
C ASN A 10 12.22 -29.67 5.86
N PRO A 11 11.50 -29.88 6.98
CA PRO A 11 10.30 -29.09 7.31
C PRO A 11 10.60 -27.58 7.46
N PHE A 12 11.82 -27.20 7.85
CA PHE A 12 12.25 -25.80 7.96
C PHE A 12 12.38 -25.10 6.60
N ALA A 13 12.60 -25.86 5.52
CA ALA A 13 12.66 -25.29 4.17
C ALA A 13 11.34 -24.66 3.72
N PHE A 14 10.23 -24.97 4.41
CA PHE A 14 8.91 -24.39 4.17
C PHE A 14 8.63 -23.19 5.08
N ILE A 15 9.07 -23.27 6.34
CA ILE A 15 8.85 -22.22 7.34
C ILE A 15 9.64 -20.97 7.01
N VAL A 16 10.90 -21.10 6.56
CA VAL A 16 11.76 -19.94 6.32
C VAL A 16 11.24 -19.05 5.17
N PRO A 17 10.92 -19.57 3.97
CA PRO A 17 10.32 -18.74 2.92
C PRO A 17 8.95 -18.19 3.31
N TRP A 18 8.20 -18.92 4.12
CA TRP A 18 6.92 -18.46 4.66
C TRP A 18 7.08 -17.32 5.66
N MET A 19 8.06 -17.38 6.56
CA MET A 19 8.39 -16.26 7.44
C MET A 19 8.87 -15.06 6.66
N MET A 20 9.69 -15.27 5.61
CA MET A 20 10.01 -14.18 4.70
C MET A 20 8.73 -13.57 4.16
N PHE A 21 7.79 -14.41 3.65
CA PHE A 21 6.46 -14.01 3.18
C PHE A 21 5.74 -13.01 4.11
N LEU A 22 5.67 -13.36 5.40
CA LEU A 22 5.01 -12.55 6.42
C LEU A 22 5.65 -11.18 6.64
N LEU A 23 6.93 -11.00 6.29
CA LEU A 23 7.64 -9.73 6.46
C LEU A 23 7.38 -8.72 5.33
N TYR A 24 6.76 -9.12 4.21
CA TYR A 24 6.56 -8.18 3.10
C TYR A 24 5.64 -7.00 3.38
N PRO A 25 4.45 -7.20 3.98
CA PRO A 25 3.62 -6.08 4.40
C PRO A 25 4.41 -5.16 5.34
N LEU A 26 5.21 -5.72 6.25
CA LEU A 26 6.05 -4.97 7.16
C LEU A 26 7.11 -4.13 6.42
N VAL A 27 7.77 -4.69 5.41
CA VAL A 27 8.73 -3.94 4.56
C VAL A 27 8.02 -2.81 3.79
N GLY A 28 6.79 -3.04 3.33
CA GLY A 28 5.96 -2.01 2.69
C GLY A 28 5.61 -0.86 3.64
N VAL A 29 5.13 -1.19 4.85
CA VAL A 29 4.82 -0.22 5.91
C VAL A 29 6.07 0.55 6.33
N LEU A 30 7.19 -0.14 6.54
CA LEU A 30 8.46 0.49 6.89
C LEU A 30 8.95 1.43 5.79
N LYS A 31 8.88 1.00 4.52
CA LYS A 31 9.20 1.84 3.37
C LYS A 31 8.36 3.11 3.37
N TYR A 32 7.05 2.99 3.55
CA TYR A 32 6.15 4.12 3.52
C TYR A 32 6.36 5.08 4.68
N ASN A 33 6.44 4.57 5.92
CA ASN A 33 6.74 5.39 7.09
C ASN A 33 8.09 6.09 6.94
N TYR A 34 9.10 5.39 6.43
CA TYR A 34 10.40 5.98 6.17
C TYR A 34 10.34 7.09 5.12
N MET A 35 9.69 6.84 3.98
CA MET A 35 9.56 7.81 2.89
C MET A 35 8.72 9.03 3.26
N THR A 36 7.76 8.88 4.17
CA THR A 36 6.88 9.98 4.60
C THR A 36 7.47 10.83 5.72
N HIS A 37 8.40 10.28 6.51
CA HIS A 37 8.97 10.98 7.68
C HIS A 37 10.43 11.39 7.51
N VAL A 38 11.15 10.86 6.51
CA VAL A 38 12.54 11.22 6.25
C VAL A 38 12.62 12.06 4.98
N SER A 39 12.89 13.36 5.15
CA SER A 39 12.89 14.38 4.09
C SER A 39 14.05 14.29 3.09
N SER A 40 15.02 13.40 3.29
CA SER A 40 16.21 13.34 2.44
C SER A 40 15.96 12.57 1.13
N ILE A 41 16.07 13.27 0.00
CA ILE A 41 15.92 12.73 -1.38
C ILE A 41 16.89 11.58 -1.69
N TYR A 42 18.05 11.53 -1.03
CA TYR A 42 19.03 10.45 -1.14
C TYR A 42 19.27 9.76 0.19
N ASN A 43 18.47 8.72 0.44
CA ASN A 43 18.70 7.84 1.58
C ASN A 43 18.95 6.39 1.13
N PRO A 44 20.14 5.82 1.39
CA PRO A 44 20.44 4.42 1.11
C PRO A 44 19.40 3.45 1.67
N VAL A 45 18.77 3.80 2.80
CA VAL A 45 17.71 2.99 3.42
C VAL A 45 16.43 3.02 2.57
N ALA A 46 16.03 4.17 2.04
CA ALA A 46 14.86 4.28 1.16
C ALA A 46 15.06 3.50 -0.15
N LEU A 47 16.28 3.52 -0.69
CA LEU A 47 16.66 2.76 -1.89
C LEU A 47 16.67 1.26 -1.61
N LEU A 48 17.25 0.83 -0.48
CA LEU A 48 17.22 -0.56 -0.02
C LEU A 48 15.79 -1.06 0.15
N LEU A 49 14.94 -0.34 0.88
CA LEU A 49 13.54 -0.70 1.11
C LEU A 49 12.74 -0.77 -0.20
N SER A 50 13.00 0.14 -1.13
CA SER A 50 12.38 0.13 -2.46
C SER A 50 12.82 -1.05 -3.31
N PHE A 51 14.12 -1.36 -3.29
CA PHE A 51 14.70 -2.50 -3.99
C PHE A 51 14.17 -3.82 -3.41
N SER A 52 14.22 -3.96 -2.08
CA SER A 52 13.65 -5.10 -1.35
C SER A 52 12.19 -5.29 -1.73
N TYR A 53 11.36 -4.25 -1.70
CA TYR A 53 9.94 -4.33 -2.09
C TYR A 53 9.73 -4.83 -3.53
N LYS A 54 10.54 -4.37 -4.49
CA LYS A 54 10.46 -4.78 -5.90
C LYS A 54 10.91 -6.22 -6.12
N VAL A 55 12.03 -6.61 -5.52
CA VAL A 55 12.63 -7.95 -5.67
C VAL A 55 11.82 -9.00 -4.92
N TYR A 56 11.10 -8.60 -3.89
CA TYR A 56 10.34 -9.51 -3.07
C TYR A 56 9.25 -10.28 -3.84
N LYS A 57 8.46 -9.58 -4.66
CA LYS A 57 7.33 -10.17 -5.41
C LYS A 57 7.74 -11.37 -6.29
N PRO A 58 8.77 -11.28 -7.16
CA PRO A 58 9.21 -12.43 -7.94
C PRO A 58 9.86 -13.53 -7.08
N ILE A 59 10.62 -13.16 -6.04
CA ILE A 59 11.20 -14.14 -5.11
C ILE A 59 10.10 -14.94 -4.41
N PHE A 60 9.03 -14.27 -3.99
CA PHE A 60 7.89 -14.91 -3.35
C PHE A 60 7.15 -15.87 -4.28
N LEU A 61 6.90 -15.48 -5.54
CA LEU A 61 6.28 -16.38 -6.53
C LEU A 61 7.14 -17.63 -6.74
N LEU A 62 8.45 -17.44 -6.84
CA LEU A 62 9.39 -18.55 -6.98
C LEU A 62 9.32 -19.48 -5.75
N PHE A 63 9.38 -18.93 -4.54
CA PHE A 63 9.29 -19.75 -3.32
C PHE A 63 7.95 -20.45 -3.18
N SER A 64 6.85 -19.78 -3.49
CA SER A 64 5.51 -20.38 -3.49
C SER A 64 5.45 -21.57 -4.45
N LEU A 65 6.00 -21.42 -5.66
CA LEU A 65 6.10 -22.50 -6.63
C LEU A 65 6.97 -23.65 -6.11
N VAL A 66 8.13 -23.35 -5.51
CA VAL A 66 9.00 -24.38 -4.92
C VAL A 66 8.28 -25.14 -3.81
N ILE A 67 7.56 -24.44 -2.93
CA ILE A 67 6.75 -25.05 -1.86
C ILE A 67 5.70 -25.97 -2.47
N ILE A 68 4.95 -25.50 -3.47
CA ILE A 68 3.90 -26.29 -4.16
C ILE A 68 4.51 -27.54 -4.80
N VAL A 69 5.61 -27.41 -5.55
CA VAL A 69 6.27 -28.53 -6.24
C VAL A 69 6.85 -29.54 -5.24
N ALA A 70 7.53 -29.06 -4.20
CA ALA A 70 8.05 -29.88 -3.11
C ALA A 70 6.92 -30.68 -2.43
N TRP A 71 5.76 -30.05 -2.27
CA TRP A 71 4.58 -30.67 -1.68
C TRP A 71 3.92 -31.71 -2.57
N ILE A 72 3.66 -31.39 -3.84
CA ILE A 72 3.12 -32.34 -4.82
C ILE A 72 3.99 -33.60 -4.83
N LYS A 73 5.32 -33.42 -4.86
CA LYS A 73 6.26 -34.53 -4.82
C LYS A 73 6.15 -35.35 -3.54
N ARG A 74 6.08 -34.72 -2.37
CA ARG A 74 5.94 -35.43 -1.09
C ARG A 74 4.63 -36.21 -0.97
N PHE A 75 3.57 -35.68 -1.54
CA PHE A 75 2.27 -36.33 -1.56
C PHE A 75 2.29 -37.58 -2.45
N ILE A 76 2.89 -37.49 -3.65
CA ILE A 76 3.13 -38.63 -4.54
C ILE A 76 3.99 -39.69 -3.83
N ASP A 77 5.01 -39.27 -3.08
CA ASP A 77 5.92 -40.18 -2.36
C ASP A 77 5.30 -40.82 -1.10
N GLU A 78 4.07 -40.44 -0.70
CA GLU A 78 3.34 -40.88 0.52
C GLU A 78 4.09 -40.74 1.85
N LYS A 79 5.17 -39.95 1.89
CA LYS A 79 6.07 -39.81 3.05
C LYS A 79 5.85 -38.49 3.79
N VAL A 80 4.65 -38.31 4.35
CA VAL A 80 4.37 -37.15 5.21
C VAL A 80 4.63 -37.57 6.67
N SER A 81 5.72 -37.09 7.25
CA SER A 81 6.02 -37.31 8.67
C SER A 81 5.22 -36.36 9.55
N ARG A 82 5.10 -36.67 10.85
CA ARG A 82 4.36 -35.85 11.81
C ARG A 82 4.85 -34.40 11.86
N GLU A 83 6.16 -34.19 11.75
CA GLU A 83 6.78 -32.85 11.75
C GLU A 83 6.33 -32.03 10.54
N HIS A 84 6.14 -32.67 9.39
CA HIS A 84 5.65 -32.00 8.19
C HIS A 84 4.17 -31.64 8.32
N THR A 85 3.37 -32.52 8.92
CA THR A 85 1.97 -32.21 9.24
C THR A 85 1.85 -31.03 10.19
N VAL A 86 2.69 -30.97 11.23
CA VAL A 86 2.73 -29.82 12.15
C VAL A 86 3.16 -28.55 11.42
N ALA A 87 4.22 -28.60 10.62
CA ALA A 87 4.66 -27.47 9.82
C ALA A 87 3.55 -26.95 8.87
N LEU A 88 2.79 -27.87 8.25
CA LEU A 88 1.62 -27.51 7.44
C LEU A 88 0.56 -26.78 8.24
N ILE A 89 0.17 -27.32 9.39
CA ILE A 89 -0.87 -26.72 10.23
C ILE A 89 -0.45 -25.30 10.63
N VAL A 90 0.82 -25.10 11.00
CA VAL A 90 1.37 -23.79 11.33
C VAL A 90 1.31 -22.85 10.13
N VAL A 91 1.75 -23.29 8.94
CA VAL A 91 1.69 -22.46 7.73
C VAL A 91 0.24 -22.10 7.40
N ALA A 92 -0.70 -23.05 7.40
CA ALA A 92 -2.11 -22.77 7.13
C ALA A 92 -2.75 -21.80 8.13
N LEU A 93 -2.53 -22.01 9.43
CA LEU A 93 -3.08 -21.12 10.47
C LEU A 93 -2.54 -19.70 10.31
N THR A 94 -1.23 -19.57 10.10
CA THR A 94 -0.62 -18.25 9.90
C THR A 94 -1.06 -17.62 8.57
N SER A 95 -1.25 -18.38 7.49
CA SER A 95 -1.84 -17.88 6.23
C SER A 95 -3.25 -17.35 6.44
N ALA A 96 -4.09 -18.07 7.18
CA ALA A 96 -5.46 -17.67 7.47
C ALA A 96 -5.51 -16.37 8.27
N ILE A 97 -4.68 -16.25 9.30
CA ILE A 97 -4.57 -15.02 10.12
C ILE A 97 -4.14 -13.84 9.25
N VAL A 98 -3.12 -14.02 8.42
CA VAL A 98 -2.60 -12.94 7.56
C VAL A 98 -3.64 -12.53 6.52
N ASN A 99 -4.37 -13.48 5.95
CA ASN A 99 -5.47 -13.18 5.04
C ASN A 99 -6.60 -12.42 5.72
N PHE A 100 -6.96 -12.82 6.94
CA PHE A 100 -7.96 -12.10 7.72
C PHE A 100 -7.51 -10.66 7.97
N ILE A 101 -6.27 -10.45 8.42
CA ILE A 101 -5.71 -9.11 8.66
C ILE A 101 -5.64 -8.32 7.35
N ALA A 102 -5.15 -8.90 6.26
CA ALA A 102 -5.02 -8.21 4.97
C ALA A 102 -6.38 -7.85 4.37
N GLY A 103 -7.37 -8.75 4.48
CA GLY A 103 -8.75 -8.49 4.07
C GLY A 103 -9.39 -7.40 4.91
N TRP A 104 -9.23 -7.47 6.24
CA TRP A 104 -9.73 -6.44 7.15
C TRP A 104 -9.10 -5.07 6.87
N LEU A 105 -7.78 -5.00 6.63
CA LEU A 105 -7.10 -3.76 6.25
C LEU A 105 -7.58 -3.22 4.90
N LEU A 106 -7.83 -4.10 3.92
CA LEU A 106 -8.37 -3.71 2.63
C LEU A 106 -9.80 -3.17 2.76
N ASP A 107 -10.65 -3.83 3.55
CA ASP A 107 -12.02 -3.37 3.81
C ASP A 107 -12.02 -2.06 4.58
N PHE A 108 -11.11 -1.91 5.56
CA PHE A 108 -10.89 -0.66 6.27
C PHE A 108 -10.49 0.46 5.31
N ASP A 109 -9.52 0.22 4.42
CA ASP A 109 -9.10 1.19 3.40
C ASP A 109 -10.22 1.49 2.40
N ILE A 110 -11.01 0.50 1.97
CA ILE A 110 -12.15 0.72 1.08
C ILE A 110 -13.24 1.54 1.77
N TYR A 111 -13.46 1.31 3.06
CA TYR A 111 -14.51 1.98 3.84
C TYR A 111 -14.14 3.42 4.17
N TYR A 112 -12.94 3.66 4.68
CA TYR A 112 -12.49 4.98 5.12
C TYR A 112 -11.78 5.79 4.03
N TYR A 113 -11.22 5.14 3.00
CA TYR A 113 -10.45 5.78 1.93
C TYR A 113 -10.83 5.26 0.53
N PRO A 114 -12.13 5.22 0.18
CA PRO A 114 -12.54 4.80 -1.16
C PRO A 114 -11.89 5.73 -2.20
N ASN A 115 -11.20 5.14 -3.18
CA ASN A 115 -10.56 5.82 -4.32
C ASN A 115 -9.17 6.43 -4.07
N TYR A 116 -8.52 6.17 -2.93
CA TYR A 116 -7.12 6.56 -2.75
C TYR A 116 -6.21 5.66 -3.60
N LEU A 117 -5.31 6.27 -4.39
CA LEU A 117 -4.32 5.55 -5.22
C LEU A 117 -3.27 4.78 -4.38
N TYR A 118 -3.20 5.06 -3.08
CA TYR A 118 -2.27 4.48 -2.12
C TYR A 118 -3.04 4.07 -0.84
N SER A 119 -2.68 3.00 -0.14
CA SER A 119 -3.25 2.78 1.20
C SER A 119 -2.65 3.78 2.19
N THR A 120 -3.37 4.12 3.25
CA THR A 120 -2.83 4.79 4.45
C THR A 120 -1.63 4.04 5.04
N TYR A 121 -1.57 2.72 4.84
CA TYR A 121 -0.51 1.83 5.32
C TYR A 121 0.67 1.66 4.35
N GLY A 122 0.72 2.43 3.24
CA GLY A 122 1.80 2.34 2.26
C GLY A 122 1.86 1.08 1.37
N VAL A 123 0.89 0.18 1.46
CA VAL A 123 0.74 -1.00 0.60
C VAL A 123 -0.29 -0.69 -0.49
N ARG A 124 0.10 -0.75 -1.76
CA ARG A 124 -0.86 -0.48 -2.84
C ARG A 124 -2.00 -1.50 -2.78
N PRO A 125 -3.27 -1.12 -3.07
CA PRO A 125 -4.38 -2.05 -3.09
C PRO A 125 -4.15 -3.28 -3.99
N GLU A 126 -3.40 -3.12 -5.08
CA GLU A 126 -2.95 -4.21 -5.96
C GLU A 126 -2.05 -5.23 -5.25
N ASP A 127 -1.18 -4.75 -4.36
CA ASP A 127 -0.24 -5.58 -3.61
C ASP A 127 -0.96 -6.30 -2.45
N LEU A 128 -1.89 -5.64 -1.75
CA LEU A 128 -2.77 -6.30 -0.76
C LEU A 128 -3.58 -7.44 -1.39
N ARG A 129 -4.12 -7.24 -2.60
CA ARG A 129 -4.82 -8.30 -3.33
C ARG A 129 -3.91 -9.41 -3.77
N PHE A 130 -2.72 -9.10 -4.29
CA PHE A 130 -1.75 -10.11 -4.68
C PHE A 130 -1.38 -11.01 -3.49
N ILE A 131 -1.12 -10.41 -2.32
CA ILE A 131 -0.87 -11.12 -1.06
C ILE A 131 -2.08 -12.01 -0.72
N SER A 132 -3.30 -11.45 -0.77
CA SER A 132 -4.54 -12.16 -0.45
C SER A 132 -4.78 -13.37 -1.38
N THR A 133 -4.69 -13.18 -2.70
CA THR A 133 -4.80 -14.27 -3.69
C THR A 133 -3.75 -15.35 -3.45
N ALA A 134 -2.47 -14.98 -3.33
CA ALA A 134 -1.41 -15.96 -3.18
C ALA A 134 -1.58 -16.77 -1.90
N ASN A 135 -2.00 -16.13 -0.82
CA ASN A 135 -2.33 -16.80 0.42
C ASN A 135 -3.57 -17.69 0.33
N TYR A 136 -4.62 -17.29 -0.39
CA TYR A 136 -5.78 -18.17 -0.61
C TYR A 136 -5.39 -19.45 -1.35
N ILE A 137 -4.50 -19.34 -2.34
CA ILE A 137 -3.95 -20.50 -3.07
C ILE A 137 -3.16 -21.40 -2.12
N VAL A 138 -2.24 -20.81 -1.34
CA VAL A 138 -1.41 -21.56 -0.37
C VAL A 138 -2.30 -22.21 0.69
N PHE A 139 -3.24 -21.47 1.27
CA PHE A 139 -4.18 -21.98 2.28
C PHE A 139 -5.03 -23.13 1.74
N GLY A 140 -5.59 -23.00 0.54
CA GLY A 140 -6.43 -24.06 -0.04
C GLY A 140 -5.67 -25.33 -0.38
N LEU A 141 -4.43 -25.20 -0.84
CA LEU A 141 -3.57 -26.35 -1.03
C LEU A 141 -3.25 -27.03 0.31
N ILE A 142 -2.94 -26.27 1.36
CA ILE A 142 -2.62 -26.85 2.67
C ILE A 142 -3.85 -27.48 3.33
N ALA A 143 -5.00 -26.80 3.30
CA ALA A 143 -6.25 -27.33 3.86
C ALA A 143 -6.65 -28.63 3.17
N GLY A 144 -6.57 -28.68 1.84
CA GLY A 144 -6.82 -29.91 1.08
C GLY A 144 -5.85 -31.03 1.45
N LEU A 145 -4.58 -30.71 1.67
CA LEU A 145 -3.56 -31.67 2.08
C LEU A 145 -3.76 -32.21 3.49
N ILE A 146 -4.01 -31.34 4.48
CA ILE A 146 -4.33 -31.75 5.86
C ILE A 146 -5.50 -32.72 5.84
N PHE A 147 -6.53 -32.39 5.07
CA PHE A 147 -7.72 -33.19 4.96
C PHE A 147 -7.46 -34.56 4.30
N VAL A 148 -6.62 -34.65 3.26
CA VAL A 148 -6.21 -35.95 2.71
C VAL A 148 -5.42 -36.78 3.73
N VAL A 149 -4.52 -36.16 4.50
CA VAL A 149 -3.78 -36.87 5.56
C VAL A 149 -4.74 -37.42 6.62
N VAL A 150 -5.69 -36.61 7.09
CA VAL A 150 -6.71 -37.01 8.07
C VAL A 150 -7.59 -38.15 7.53
N SER A 151 -8.12 -38.01 6.32
CA SER A 151 -8.97 -39.04 5.69
C SER A 151 -8.26 -40.37 5.44
N ARG A 152 -6.96 -40.36 5.09
CA ARG A 152 -6.14 -41.58 5.01
C ARG A 152 -5.97 -42.26 6.37
N THR A 153 -5.89 -41.49 7.44
CA THR A 153 -5.76 -42.01 8.82
C THR A 153 -7.05 -42.69 9.28
N LEU A 154 -8.21 -42.25 8.78
CA LEU A 154 -9.54 -42.78 9.10
C LEU A 154 -9.92 -44.06 8.32
N LYS A 155 -9.12 -44.50 7.33
CA LYS A 155 -9.41 -45.65 6.43
C LYS A 155 -9.46 -47.05 7.07
N LYS A 156 -9.33 -47.21 8.40
CA LYS A 156 -9.37 -48.54 9.03
C LYS A 156 -10.81 -49.02 9.27
N GLY A 157 -11.57 -49.32 8.22
CA GLY A 157 -12.91 -49.95 8.32
C GLY A 157 -13.73 -49.96 7.02
N ILE A 158 -14.81 -50.77 6.96
CA ILE A 158 -15.72 -50.92 5.79
C ILE A 158 -16.49 -49.61 5.50
N ALA A 159 -16.78 -48.82 6.52
CA ALA A 159 -17.28 -47.44 6.36
C ALA A 159 -16.26 -46.50 5.69
N GLY A 160 -14.99 -46.91 5.63
CA GLY A 160 -13.87 -46.11 5.12
C GLY A 160 -13.97 -45.81 3.62
N VAL A 161 -14.61 -46.66 2.81
CA VAL A 161 -14.73 -46.46 1.35
C VAL A 161 -15.64 -45.27 1.03
N TRP A 162 -16.85 -45.26 1.58
CA TRP A 162 -17.82 -44.17 1.41
C TRP A 162 -17.32 -42.85 2.00
N ILE A 163 -16.61 -42.93 3.14
CA ILE A 163 -15.97 -41.76 3.75
C ILE A 163 -14.88 -41.21 2.83
N THR A 164 -14.11 -42.04 2.11
CA THR A 164 -13.12 -41.53 1.16
C THR A 164 -13.71 -40.76 -0.01
N ASP A 165 -14.79 -41.27 -0.61
CA ASP A 165 -15.35 -40.65 -1.81
C ASP A 165 -15.99 -39.30 -1.48
N ILE A 166 -16.73 -39.22 -0.37
CA ILE A 166 -17.28 -37.95 0.14
C ILE A 166 -16.15 -36.97 0.47
N ASN A 167 -15.08 -37.45 1.09
CA ASN A 167 -13.92 -36.62 1.42
C ASN A 167 -13.22 -36.09 0.16
N ILE A 168 -13.00 -36.90 -0.87
CA ILE A 168 -12.41 -36.44 -2.14
C ILE A 168 -13.29 -35.37 -2.77
N VAL A 169 -14.62 -35.56 -2.78
CA VAL A 169 -15.58 -34.58 -3.29
C VAL A 169 -15.51 -33.27 -2.49
N LEU A 170 -15.55 -33.32 -1.15
CA LEU A 170 -15.47 -32.13 -0.31
C LEU A 170 -14.13 -31.40 -0.44
N THR A 171 -13.03 -32.14 -0.60
CA THR A 171 -11.70 -31.56 -0.83
C THR A 171 -11.65 -30.85 -2.17
N THR A 172 -12.15 -31.50 -3.21
CA THR A 172 -12.18 -30.95 -4.57
C THR A 172 -13.06 -29.71 -4.58
N LEU A 173 -14.24 -29.76 -3.94
CA LEU A 173 -15.14 -28.63 -3.79
C LEU A 173 -14.48 -27.49 -3.00
N GLY A 174 -13.78 -27.79 -1.90
CA GLY A 174 -13.05 -26.79 -1.11
C GLY A 174 -11.92 -26.12 -1.90
N ILE A 175 -11.14 -26.90 -2.67
CA ILE A 175 -10.11 -26.37 -3.58
C ILE A 175 -10.74 -25.49 -4.66
N VAL A 176 -11.85 -25.92 -5.27
CA VAL A 176 -12.57 -25.15 -6.28
C VAL A 176 -13.10 -23.85 -5.68
N ILE A 177 -13.74 -23.88 -4.51
CA ILE A 177 -14.21 -22.68 -3.80
C ILE A 177 -13.04 -21.73 -3.50
N LEU A 178 -11.91 -22.26 -3.02
CA LEU A 178 -10.74 -21.43 -2.70
C LEU A 178 -10.08 -20.86 -3.96
N LEU A 179 -10.07 -21.59 -5.07
CA LEU A 179 -9.65 -21.06 -6.37
C LEU A 179 -10.58 -19.95 -6.84
N LEU A 180 -11.91 -20.16 -6.75
CA LEU A 180 -12.90 -19.14 -7.10
C LEU A 180 -12.76 -17.89 -6.22
N LEU A 181 -12.57 -18.05 -4.92
CA LEU A 181 -12.29 -16.96 -3.98
C LEU A 181 -10.96 -16.27 -4.29
N SER A 182 -9.94 -16.99 -4.77
CA SER A 182 -8.65 -16.42 -5.18
C SER A 182 -8.74 -15.61 -6.48
N LEU A 183 -9.68 -15.98 -7.37
CA LEU A 183 -9.93 -15.33 -8.66
C LEU A 183 -10.92 -14.15 -8.55
N TYR A 184 -11.80 -14.17 -7.54
CA TYR A 184 -12.79 -13.12 -7.29
C TYR A 184 -12.22 -11.69 -7.18
N PRO A 185 -11.04 -11.46 -6.55
CA PRO A 185 -10.39 -10.16 -6.55
C PRO A 185 -9.94 -9.66 -7.94
N PHE A 186 -9.59 -10.57 -8.86
CA PHE A 186 -9.19 -10.22 -10.24
C PHE A 186 -10.39 -9.86 -11.09
N SER A 187 -11.48 -10.62 -10.99
CA SER A 187 -12.72 -10.31 -11.73
C SER A 187 -13.35 -8.99 -11.27
N ASN A 188 -13.17 -8.61 -10.00
CA ASN A 188 -13.64 -7.34 -9.43
C ASN A 188 -12.62 -6.20 -9.45
N ILE A 189 -11.49 -6.33 -10.17
CA ILE A 189 -10.49 -5.25 -10.26
C ILE A 189 -11.09 -3.96 -10.82
N ARG A 190 -11.97 -4.09 -11.81
CA ARG A 190 -12.64 -2.96 -12.44
C ARG A 190 -13.68 -2.34 -11.51
N THR A 191 -14.44 -3.13 -10.76
CA THR A 191 -15.50 -2.63 -9.86
C THR A 191 -14.93 -1.77 -8.73
N LEU A 192 -13.76 -2.14 -8.22
CA LEU A 192 -13.07 -1.41 -7.16
C LEU A 192 -12.30 -0.17 -7.65
N LEU A 193 -11.91 -0.13 -8.94
CA LEU A 193 -11.26 1.03 -9.55
C LEU A 193 -12.25 2.01 -10.22
N ARG A 194 -13.48 1.57 -10.52
CA ARG A 194 -14.43 2.33 -11.36
C ARG A 194 -15.57 3.01 -10.64
N ILE A 195 -15.87 2.67 -9.39
CA ILE A 195 -16.95 3.34 -8.68
C ILE A 195 -16.32 4.34 -7.74
N PRO A 196 -16.09 5.61 -8.18
CA PRO A 196 -15.81 6.68 -7.25
C PRO A 196 -16.96 6.73 -6.24
N LYS A 197 -16.76 6.13 -5.06
CA LYS A 197 -17.72 6.28 -3.96
C LYS A 197 -17.50 7.66 -3.33
N GLY A 198 -18.51 8.52 -3.38
CA GLY A 198 -18.51 9.89 -2.86
C GLY A 198 -18.02 10.94 -3.86
N ASP A 199 -18.46 12.17 -3.66
CA ASP A 199 -17.94 13.35 -4.37
C ASP A 199 -16.60 13.78 -3.76
N TYR A 200 -15.84 14.63 -4.47
CA TYR A 200 -14.53 15.07 -4.00
C TYR A 200 -14.59 15.81 -2.67
N GLU A 201 -15.67 16.56 -2.45
CA GLU A 201 -15.99 17.21 -1.19
C GLU A 201 -16.07 16.23 -0.03
N THR A 202 -16.71 15.07 -0.23
CA THR A 202 -16.84 14.03 0.79
C THR A 202 -15.50 13.33 1.09
N LYS A 203 -14.55 13.35 0.14
CA LYS A 203 -13.25 12.64 0.25
C LYS A 203 -12.15 13.49 0.85
N ILE A 204 -12.11 14.77 0.48
CA ILE A 204 -11.08 15.72 0.91
C ILE A 204 -11.59 16.52 2.13
N GLY A 205 -12.90 16.47 2.41
CA GLY A 205 -13.55 17.18 3.49
C GLY A 205 -13.50 18.69 3.26
N TRP A 206 -13.40 19.44 4.36
CA TRP A 206 -13.29 20.91 4.32
C TRP A 206 -12.13 21.42 3.44
N ARG A 207 -11.09 20.59 3.23
CA ARG A 207 -9.94 20.92 2.37
C ARG A 207 -10.26 20.87 0.87
N TYR A 208 -11.43 20.36 0.46
CA TYR A 208 -11.89 20.45 -0.92
C TYR A 208 -12.15 21.90 -1.33
N VAL A 209 -12.76 22.68 -0.43
CA VAL A 209 -13.01 24.12 -0.62
C VAL A 209 -11.71 24.86 -0.92
N TYR A 210 -10.61 24.41 -0.31
CA TYR A 210 -9.26 24.93 -0.57
C TYR A 210 -8.81 24.69 -2.02
N ILE A 211 -8.89 23.45 -2.49
CA ILE A 211 -8.48 23.07 -3.84
C ILE A 211 -9.38 23.72 -4.90
N GLU A 212 -10.69 23.73 -4.67
CA GLU A 212 -11.67 24.36 -5.54
C GLU A 212 -11.45 25.89 -5.62
N SER A 213 -11.18 26.54 -4.49
CA SER A 213 -10.88 27.98 -4.46
C SER A 213 -9.64 28.32 -5.28
N LEU A 214 -8.55 27.56 -5.12
CA LEU A 214 -7.36 27.74 -5.96
C LEU A 214 -7.67 27.54 -7.44
N SER A 215 -8.40 26.47 -7.79
CA SER A 215 -8.74 26.17 -9.19
C SER A 215 -9.58 27.25 -9.85
N ASN A 216 -10.46 27.91 -9.10
CA ASN A 216 -11.37 28.93 -9.62
C ASN A 216 -10.75 30.33 -9.68
N ILE A 217 -9.77 30.61 -8.82
CA ILE A 217 -9.22 31.96 -8.62
C ILE A 217 -7.87 32.13 -9.32
N VAL A 218 -7.01 31.11 -9.28
CA VAL A 218 -5.63 31.20 -9.78
C VAL A 218 -5.61 30.89 -11.29
N PRO A 219 -4.87 31.64 -12.13
CA PRO A 219 -4.74 31.34 -13.57
C PRO A 219 -4.24 29.92 -13.88
N GLU A 220 -4.61 29.35 -15.02
CA GLU A 220 -4.26 27.97 -15.40
C GLU A 220 -2.76 27.74 -15.66
N ASP A 221 -2.03 28.78 -16.07
CA ASP A 221 -0.59 28.77 -16.35
C ASP A 221 0.27 29.12 -15.12
N ALA A 222 -0.35 29.39 -13.98
CA ALA A 222 0.32 29.85 -12.78
C ALA A 222 1.18 28.77 -12.09
N LYS A 223 2.16 29.24 -11.31
CA LYS A 223 2.90 28.43 -10.33
C LYS A 223 2.18 28.50 -8.98
N ILE A 224 1.87 27.36 -8.38
CA ILE A 224 1.23 27.25 -7.06
C ILE A 224 2.20 26.59 -6.09
N ILE A 225 2.52 27.29 -5.00
CA ILE A 225 3.24 26.72 -3.87
C ILE A 225 2.22 26.13 -2.91
N HIS A 226 2.39 24.86 -2.54
CA HIS A 226 1.48 24.15 -1.64
C HIS A 226 2.22 23.63 -0.40
N PRO A 227 1.50 23.29 0.70
CA PRO A 227 2.12 22.75 1.90
C PRO A 227 3.01 21.53 1.62
N PRO A 228 4.10 21.31 2.36
CA PRO A 228 4.87 20.09 2.25
C PRO A 228 4.04 18.88 2.71
N GLN A 229 4.23 17.71 2.09
CA GLN A 229 3.59 16.48 2.57
C GLN A 229 4.19 16.07 3.92
N GLY A 230 3.36 15.92 4.95
CA GLY A 230 3.80 15.51 6.28
C GLY A 230 2.63 15.23 7.21
N SER A 231 2.91 14.96 8.48
CA SER A 231 1.89 14.69 9.51
C SER A 231 0.89 15.84 9.69
N LYS A 232 1.36 17.09 9.53
CA LYS A 232 0.54 18.31 9.57
C LYS A 232 -0.38 18.45 8.34
N TRP A 233 0.08 17.97 7.18
CA TRP A 233 -0.53 18.18 5.87
C TRP A 233 -0.58 16.91 5.02
N PRO A 234 -1.25 15.83 5.47
CA PRO A 234 -1.13 14.53 4.81
C PRO A 234 -1.72 14.53 3.39
N GLU A 235 -2.85 15.21 3.18
CA GLU A 235 -3.59 15.22 1.92
C GLU A 235 -3.30 16.47 1.07
N VAL A 236 -3.24 17.66 1.69
CA VAL A 236 -2.96 18.93 0.97
C VAL A 236 -1.48 19.17 0.70
N GLY A 237 -0.59 18.33 1.23
CA GLY A 237 0.79 18.25 0.76
C GLY A 237 1.03 17.13 -0.25
N ASN A 238 0.04 16.26 -0.48
CA ASN A 238 0.16 15.15 -1.42
C ASN A 238 0.03 15.66 -2.87
N GLN A 239 1.18 16.00 -3.45
CA GLN A 239 1.28 16.61 -4.78
C GLN A 239 0.53 15.82 -5.88
N PRO A 240 0.56 14.47 -5.95
CA PRO A 240 -0.28 13.70 -6.87
C PRO A 240 -1.79 14.01 -6.78
N ILE A 241 -2.32 14.18 -5.57
CA ILE A 241 -3.75 14.48 -5.35
C ILE A 241 -4.04 15.89 -5.81
N ILE A 242 -3.25 16.86 -5.38
CA ILE A 242 -3.45 18.28 -5.71
C ILE A 242 -3.32 18.49 -7.23
N ARG A 243 -2.38 17.79 -7.87
CA ARG A 243 -2.16 17.86 -9.33
C ARG A 243 -3.38 17.42 -10.13
N TYR A 244 -4.13 16.44 -9.63
CA TYR A 244 -5.36 16.00 -10.28
C TYR A 244 -6.36 17.16 -10.45
N PHE A 245 -6.45 18.05 -9.47
CA PHE A 245 -7.41 19.16 -9.46
C PHE A 245 -6.87 20.46 -10.04
N LEU A 246 -5.59 20.74 -9.86
CA LEU A 246 -5.00 22.03 -10.23
C LEU A 246 -4.32 22.04 -11.61
N PHE A 247 -4.26 20.89 -12.30
CA PHE A 247 -3.79 20.84 -13.69
C PHE A 247 -4.54 21.86 -14.56
N PRO A 248 -3.86 22.64 -15.42
CA PRO A 248 -2.47 22.50 -15.89
C PRO A 248 -1.38 23.25 -15.09
N ARG A 249 -1.71 23.84 -13.93
CA ARG A 249 -0.81 24.69 -13.14
C ARG A 249 0.45 23.95 -12.70
N ILE A 250 1.54 24.70 -12.52
CA ILE A 250 2.82 24.17 -12.03
C ILE A 250 2.77 24.11 -10.51
N LEU A 251 2.87 22.92 -9.93
CA LEU A 251 2.84 22.73 -8.47
C LEU A 251 4.24 22.63 -7.88
N ILE A 252 4.52 23.48 -6.89
CA ILE A 252 5.79 23.56 -6.17
C ILE A 252 5.52 23.18 -4.71
N SER A 253 6.17 22.12 -4.24
CA SER A 253 6.08 21.74 -2.83
C SER A 253 6.85 22.76 -1.99
N GLY A 254 6.24 23.26 -0.91
CA GLY A 254 6.89 24.16 0.04
C GLY A 254 8.18 23.57 0.62
N ALA A 255 8.31 22.23 0.71
CA ALA A 255 9.53 21.55 1.16
C ALA A 255 10.75 21.80 0.25
N LEU A 256 10.53 22.18 -1.02
CA LEU A 256 11.60 22.45 -1.97
C LEU A 256 12.09 23.89 -1.90
N ILE A 257 11.39 24.77 -1.16
CA ILE A 257 11.79 26.16 -1.00
C ILE A 257 12.77 26.24 0.16
N ASN A 258 14.04 26.05 -0.16
CA ASN A 258 15.14 25.93 0.81
C ASN A 258 16.17 27.06 0.71
N ASP A 259 16.15 27.85 -0.36
CA ASP A 259 17.04 29.00 -0.51
C ASP A 259 16.40 30.12 -1.33
N GLN A 260 17.04 31.31 -1.27
CA GLN A 260 16.56 32.49 -1.98
C GLN A 260 16.73 32.33 -3.50
N ALA A 261 17.83 31.75 -3.99
CA ALA A 261 18.10 31.65 -5.42
C ALA A 261 17.01 30.85 -6.15
N PHE A 262 16.53 29.76 -5.55
CA PHE A 262 15.43 28.97 -6.10
C PHE A 262 14.12 29.77 -6.22
N VAL A 263 13.79 30.62 -5.25
CA VAL A 263 12.56 31.43 -5.35
C VAL A 263 12.67 32.60 -6.32
N GLU A 264 13.87 33.13 -6.54
CA GLU A 264 14.12 34.12 -7.60
C GLU A 264 13.90 33.49 -8.99
N GLU A 265 14.26 32.22 -9.20
CA GLU A 265 13.94 31.47 -10.43
C GLU A 265 12.42 31.23 -10.61
N ILE A 266 11.68 31.11 -9.50
CA ILE A 266 10.21 31.02 -9.53
C ILE A 266 9.62 32.35 -10.02
N GLY A 267 10.16 33.49 -9.57
CA GLY A 267 9.71 34.84 -9.94
C GLY A 267 8.36 35.20 -9.31
N GLU A 268 7.26 34.63 -9.84
CA GLU A 268 5.93 34.79 -9.27
C GLU A 268 5.26 33.45 -8.97
N ALA A 269 4.49 33.41 -7.88
CA ALA A 269 3.70 32.24 -7.51
C ALA A 269 2.43 32.62 -6.73
N TYR A 270 1.53 31.66 -6.60
CA TYR A 270 0.35 31.74 -5.76
C TYR A 270 0.46 30.73 -4.64
N PHE A 271 -0.07 31.05 -3.46
CA PHE A 271 -0.17 30.08 -2.38
C PHE A 271 -1.37 30.40 -1.48
N PRO A 272 -2.00 29.38 -0.91
CA PRO A 272 -2.98 29.57 0.15
C PRO A 272 -2.32 29.88 1.49
N TYR A 273 -3.00 30.66 2.30
CA TYR A 273 -2.84 30.59 3.74
C TYR A 273 -3.89 29.66 4.31
N VAL A 274 -3.41 28.60 4.96
CA VAL A 274 -4.22 27.63 5.67
C VAL A 274 -4.11 27.94 7.16
N THR A 275 -5.24 27.95 7.86
CA THR A 275 -5.33 28.35 9.27
C THR A 275 -4.98 27.23 10.24
N GLU A 276 -5.37 25.99 9.93
CA GLU A 276 -5.22 24.85 10.84
C GLU A 276 -4.66 23.58 10.15
N PRO A 277 -3.39 23.22 10.43
CA PRO A 277 -2.36 24.04 11.08
C PRO A 277 -2.03 25.32 10.29
N PRO A 278 -1.40 26.35 10.87
CA PRO A 278 -1.05 27.55 10.12
C PRO A 278 0.05 27.25 9.07
N TRP A 279 -0.15 27.64 7.82
CA TRP A 279 0.88 27.60 6.76
C TRP A 279 0.55 28.55 5.60
N PRO A 280 1.53 29.25 5.00
CA PRO A 280 2.90 29.41 5.48
C PRO A 280 2.97 30.45 6.61
N GLU A 281 4.12 30.56 7.28
CA GLU A 281 4.33 31.64 8.25
C GLU A 281 4.75 32.93 7.54
N ILE A 282 3.95 33.99 7.66
CA ILE A 282 4.16 35.26 6.94
C ILE A 282 4.56 36.36 7.93
N ASN A 283 5.71 36.99 7.71
CA ASN A 283 6.13 38.20 8.43
C ASN A 283 6.14 39.41 7.50
N ARG A 284 5.04 40.17 7.51
CA ARG A 284 4.85 41.34 6.65
C ARG A 284 5.83 42.48 6.94
N ALA A 285 6.21 42.68 8.20
CA ALA A 285 7.13 43.75 8.60
C ALA A 285 8.54 43.52 8.05
N LYS A 286 8.98 42.26 7.97
CA LYS A 286 10.29 41.87 7.45
C LYS A 286 10.26 41.48 5.96
N LYS A 287 9.09 41.44 5.34
CA LYS A 287 8.85 40.88 4.01
C LYS A 287 9.45 39.48 3.83
N THR A 288 9.22 38.60 4.81
CA THR A 288 9.70 37.21 4.78
C THR A 288 8.58 36.20 4.93
N ILE A 289 8.74 35.02 4.32
CA ILE A 289 7.84 33.87 4.44
C ILE A 289 8.65 32.60 4.72
N ILE A 290 8.06 31.66 5.49
CA ILE A 290 8.63 30.34 5.76
C ILE A 290 7.69 29.27 5.20
N PHE A 291 8.16 28.48 4.23
CA PHE A 291 7.38 27.43 3.57
C PHE A 291 7.70 26.01 4.07
N ASN A 292 8.91 25.76 4.58
CA ASN A 292 9.41 24.43 4.97
C ASN A 292 9.79 24.31 6.46
N GLU A 293 9.21 25.15 7.32
CA GLU A 293 9.47 25.25 8.78
C GLU A 293 10.82 25.85 9.20
N GLU A 294 11.83 25.90 8.32
CA GLU A 294 13.19 26.33 8.67
C GLU A 294 13.65 27.56 7.88
N ASP A 295 13.49 27.53 6.56
CA ASP A 295 14.09 28.50 5.65
C ASP A 295 13.18 29.72 5.43
N LYS A 296 13.79 30.89 5.60
CA LYS A 296 13.14 32.19 5.40
C LYS A 296 13.50 32.70 4.02
N VAL A 297 12.48 32.93 3.20
CA VAL A 297 12.63 33.59 1.91
C VAL A 297 12.08 35.00 1.97
N THR A 298 12.72 35.92 1.24
CA THR A 298 12.28 37.31 1.13
C THR A 298 11.47 37.51 -0.13
N TYR A 299 10.48 38.41 -0.06
CA TYR A 299 9.65 38.77 -1.20
C TYR A 299 9.67 40.28 -1.47
N GLU A 300 9.37 40.65 -2.72
CA GLU A 300 9.22 42.04 -3.14
C GLU A 300 7.82 42.53 -2.82
N GLU A 301 6.82 41.78 -3.31
CA GLU A 301 5.40 42.09 -3.20
C GLU A 301 4.59 40.88 -2.76
N LEU A 302 3.55 41.13 -1.96
CA LEU A 302 2.60 40.13 -1.50
C LEU A 302 1.18 40.72 -1.60
N GLU A 303 0.43 40.23 -2.58
CA GLU A 303 -0.93 40.67 -2.89
C GLU A 303 -1.94 39.64 -2.38
N THR A 304 -3.01 40.09 -1.74
CA THR A 304 -4.15 39.23 -1.39
C THR A 304 -5.10 39.16 -2.59
N ILE A 305 -5.17 38.01 -3.24
CA ILE A 305 -6.02 37.80 -4.42
C ILE A 305 -7.45 37.44 -4.02
N SER A 306 -7.60 36.70 -2.92
CA SER A 306 -8.91 36.33 -2.37
C SER A 306 -8.84 36.24 -0.87
N ASP A 307 -9.88 36.73 -0.21
CA ASP A 307 -10.11 36.64 1.22
C ASP A 307 -11.55 36.13 1.43
N LYS A 308 -11.70 34.80 1.37
CA LYS A 308 -12.97 34.13 1.67
C LYS A 308 -12.89 33.51 3.06
N VAL A 309 -14.04 33.31 3.70
CA VAL A 309 -14.24 33.01 5.12
C VAL A 309 -13.30 31.94 5.71
N ASP A 310 -12.71 31.05 4.91
CA ASP A 310 -11.81 30.00 5.40
C ASP A 310 -10.45 29.87 4.65
N ILE A 311 -10.24 30.58 3.54
CA ILE A 311 -9.01 30.51 2.73
C ILE A 311 -8.64 31.90 2.21
N VAL A 312 -7.40 32.32 2.51
CA VAL A 312 -6.80 33.51 1.91
C VAL A 312 -5.80 33.05 0.84
N ILE A 313 -5.95 33.53 -0.39
CA ILE A 313 -5.01 33.23 -1.48
C ILE A 313 -4.13 34.44 -1.70
N TYR A 314 -2.83 34.21 -1.67
CA TYR A 314 -1.82 35.21 -1.94
C TYR A 314 -1.19 35.00 -3.30
N LYS A 315 -0.88 36.11 -3.98
CA LYS A 315 0.11 36.17 -5.04
C LYS A 315 1.38 36.78 -4.46
N ILE A 316 2.51 36.13 -4.72
CA ILE A 316 3.83 36.56 -4.27
C ILE A 316 4.74 36.80 -5.45
N ILE A 317 5.48 37.90 -5.38
CA ILE A 317 6.56 38.25 -6.29
C ILE A 317 7.84 38.20 -5.48
N PHE A 318 8.73 37.28 -5.84
CA PHE A 318 10.05 37.15 -5.24
C PHE A 318 11.00 38.21 -5.81
N LYS A 319 12.04 38.54 -5.02
CA LYS A 319 13.01 39.59 -5.36
C LYS A 319 13.93 39.24 -6.53
#